data_AF-A0A8H4KK11-F1
#
_entry.id   AF-A0A8H4KK11-F1
#
_cell.length_a   1.000
_cell.length_b   1.000
_cell.length_c   1.000
_cell.angle_alpha   90.00
_cell.angle_beta   90.00
_cell.angle_gamma   90.00
#
_symmetry.space_group_name_H-M   'P 1'
#
loop_
_entity.id
_entity.type
_entity.pdbx_description
1 polymer ?
#
loop_
_entity_poly.entity_id
_entity_poly.type
_entity_poly.pdbx_seq_one_letter_code
_entity_poly.pdbx_strand_id
1 'polypeptide(L)'
;MSLRNELRQASDNPTLVKESYNWRDWYKYIQQGTDAINGANRDTLIYLSGLGYDTWITPVFEQTALTPGTEVFNKADFSGYANKLVLEIHNYERSIGSCASLKNNLYTKGFQGMNASDPDTREVFPVQITEFGHAMDATTWQGVYSTCLSSYLPEIKASWFIWVVVGSYYTRKGL
;
A
#
# COMPACT_ATOMS: atom_id res chain seq x y z
N MET A 1 2.82 1.22 13.26
CA MET A 1 4.05 0.47 12.97
C MET A 1 3.83 -0.32 11.69
N SER A 2 4.68 -0.11 10.68
CA SER A 2 4.68 -0.91 9.45
C SER A 2 5.57 -2.12 9.61
N LEU A 3 5.14 -3.25 9.06
CA LEU A 3 5.84 -4.53 9.14
C LEU A 3 6.96 -4.61 8.09
N ARG A 4 6.68 -4.24 6.83
CA ARG A 4 7.65 -4.38 5.74
C ARG A 4 7.34 -3.49 4.53
N ASN A 5 8.18 -2.49 4.27
CA ASN A 5 8.00 -1.51 3.18
C ASN A 5 7.43 -2.06 1.84
N GLU A 6 8.11 -3.01 1.18
CA GLU A 6 7.73 -3.41 -0.18
C GLU A 6 8.02 -4.90 -0.42
N LEU A 7 7.03 -5.75 -0.12
CA LEU A 7 7.11 -7.16 -0.47
C LEU A 7 6.96 -7.35 -1.98
N ARG A 8 7.85 -8.16 -2.56
CA ARG A 8 7.99 -8.32 -4.01
C ARG A 8 8.61 -9.66 -4.37
N GLN A 9 8.35 -10.11 -5.59
CA GLN A 9 9.03 -11.24 -6.19
C GLN A 9 10.51 -10.95 -6.43
N ALA A 10 11.35 -11.98 -6.35
CA ALA A 10 12.76 -11.93 -6.73
C ALA A 10 12.88 -12.01 -8.26
N SER A 11 12.65 -10.90 -8.95
CA SER A 11 12.56 -10.84 -10.43
C SER A 11 13.85 -11.26 -11.15
N ASP A 12 14.98 -11.26 -10.47
CA ASP A 12 16.28 -11.71 -10.94
C ASP A 12 16.51 -13.22 -10.78
N ASN A 13 15.59 -13.94 -10.15
CA ASN A 13 15.68 -15.39 -9.93
C ASN A 13 14.37 -16.12 -10.29
N PRO A 14 14.16 -16.44 -11.58
CA PRO A 14 12.94 -17.09 -12.06
C PRO A 14 12.66 -18.46 -11.40
N THR A 15 13.71 -19.21 -11.07
CA THR A 15 13.59 -20.50 -10.38
C THR A 15 12.98 -20.30 -8.99
N LEU A 16 13.52 -19.38 -8.20
CA LEU A 16 13.00 -19.04 -6.88
C LEU A 16 11.55 -18.55 -6.96
N VAL A 17 11.23 -17.69 -7.93
CA VAL A 17 9.86 -17.21 -8.12
C VAL A 17 8.91 -18.37 -8.39
N LYS A 18 9.27 -19.27 -9.31
CA LYS A 18 8.44 -20.43 -9.65
C LYS A 18 8.26 -21.39 -8.48
N GLU A 19 9.31 -21.59 -7.67
CA GLU A 19 9.32 -22.61 -6.62
C GLU A 19 8.74 -22.13 -5.29
N SER A 20 8.87 -20.84 -4.96
CA SER A 20 8.56 -20.35 -3.61
C SER A 20 7.70 -19.11 -3.53
N TYR A 21 7.51 -18.33 -4.60
CA TYR A 21 6.77 -17.07 -4.48
C TYR A 21 5.26 -17.31 -4.36
N ASN A 22 4.70 -16.94 -3.21
CA ASN A 22 3.28 -17.11 -2.92
C ASN A 22 2.80 -16.09 -1.86
N TRP A 23 1.58 -15.57 -2.02
CA TRP A 23 1.03 -14.60 -1.06
C TRP A 23 0.46 -15.23 0.22
N ARG A 24 0.37 -16.55 0.31
CA ARG A 24 0.14 -17.22 1.59
C ARG A 24 1.20 -16.90 2.63
N ASP A 25 2.45 -16.71 2.20
CA ASP A 25 3.57 -16.39 3.09
C ASP A 25 3.42 -14.98 3.62
N TRP A 26 2.98 -14.04 2.77
CA TRP A 26 2.57 -12.70 3.22
C TRP A 26 1.50 -12.83 4.31
N TYR A 27 0.44 -13.62 4.08
CA TYR A 27 -0.64 -13.71 5.05
C TYR A 27 -0.17 -14.27 6.41
N LYS A 28 0.57 -15.38 6.38
CA LYS A 28 1.17 -16.01 7.56
C LYS A 28 2.06 -15.05 8.35
N TYR A 29 2.96 -14.33 7.68
CA TYR A 29 3.92 -13.47 8.37
C TYR A 29 3.31 -12.14 8.82
N ILE A 30 2.28 -11.65 8.12
CA ILE A 30 1.47 -10.53 8.60
C ILE A 30 0.77 -10.90 9.91
N GLN A 31 0.14 -12.08 10.01
CA GLN A 31 -0.46 -12.55 11.26
C GLN A 31 0.56 -12.56 12.41
N GLN A 32 1.68 -13.25 12.23
CA GLN A 32 2.74 -13.32 13.24
C GLN A 32 3.28 -11.95 13.65
N GLY A 33 3.51 -11.06 12.67
CA GLY A 33 4.00 -9.72 12.92
C GLY A 33 3.00 -8.85 13.67
N THR A 34 1.73 -8.90 13.28
CA THR A 34 0.67 -8.15 13.96
C THR A 34 0.43 -8.63 15.39
N ASP A 35 0.47 -9.93 15.64
CA ASP A 35 0.39 -10.52 16.99
C ASP A 35 1.53 -10.02 17.88
N ALA A 36 2.76 -10.01 17.35
CA ALA A 36 3.93 -9.53 18.08
C ALA A 36 3.81 -8.03 18.41
N ILE A 37 3.39 -7.20 17.45
CA ILE A 37 3.19 -5.76 17.66
C ILE A 37 2.11 -5.51 18.70
N ASN A 38 0.96 -6.16 18.56
CA ASN A 38 -0.16 -5.99 19.49
C ASN A 38 0.19 -6.49 20.91
N GLY A 39 0.93 -7.59 21.01
CA GLY A 39 1.43 -8.12 22.28
C GLY A 39 2.41 -7.18 22.98
N ALA A 40 3.25 -6.47 22.22
CA ALA A 40 4.18 -5.49 22.74
C ALA A 40 3.52 -4.14 23.09
N ASN A 41 2.58 -3.67 22.25
CA ASN A 41 1.84 -2.43 22.48
C ASN A 41 0.43 -2.50 21.88
N ARG A 42 -0.58 -2.52 22.76
CA ARG A 42 -2.00 -2.62 22.38
C ARG A 42 -2.59 -1.34 21.79
N ASP A 43 -1.93 -0.19 21.90
CA ASP A 43 -2.46 1.09 21.41
C ASP A 43 -1.93 1.47 20.01
N THR A 44 -0.96 0.72 19.50
CA THR A 44 -0.32 1.01 18.21
C THR A 44 -1.18 0.55 17.03
N LEU A 45 -1.36 1.44 16.04
CA LEU A 45 -1.88 1.10 14.71
C LEU A 45 -0.88 0.21 13.97
N ILE A 46 -1.38 -0.79 13.26
CA ILE A 46 -0.56 -1.80 12.58
C ILE A 46 -0.82 -1.72 11.08
N TYR A 47 0.23 -1.46 10.32
CA TYR A 47 0.12 -1.29 8.87
C TYR A 47 0.42 -2.61 8.18
N LEU A 48 -0.51 -3.03 7.32
CA LEU A 48 -0.41 -4.23 6.51
C LEU A 48 0.10 -3.85 5.13
N SER A 49 1.33 -4.23 4.86
CA SER A 49 2.01 -3.96 3.60
C SER A 49 1.24 -4.53 2.43
N GLY A 50 1.08 -3.73 1.39
CA GLY A 50 0.52 -4.15 0.12
C GLY A 50 1.38 -5.17 -0.61
N LEU A 51 0.82 -5.63 -1.72
CA LEU A 51 1.35 -6.67 -2.58
C LEU A 51 2.07 -6.04 -3.77
N GLY A 52 3.13 -6.71 -4.23
CA GLY A 52 3.87 -6.36 -5.43
C GLY A 52 4.43 -4.94 -5.40
N TYR A 53 5.47 -4.72 -4.60
CA TYR A 53 6.04 -3.39 -4.34
C TYR A 53 5.08 -2.45 -3.63
N ASP A 54 4.20 -3.02 -2.80
CA ASP A 54 3.17 -2.27 -2.09
C ASP A 54 2.20 -1.52 -3.03
N THR A 55 2.05 -1.93 -4.30
CA THR A 55 1.28 -1.14 -5.27
C THR A 55 -0.21 -1.46 -5.29
N TRP A 56 -0.64 -2.53 -4.63
CA TRP A 56 -2.05 -2.94 -4.55
C TRP A 56 -2.29 -3.85 -3.34
N ILE A 57 -3.52 -3.88 -2.83
CA ILE A 57 -3.91 -4.72 -1.68
C ILE A 57 -5.34 -5.29 -1.83
N THR A 58 -5.88 -5.23 -3.04
CA THR A 58 -7.27 -5.54 -3.41
C THR A 58 -7.86 -6.82 -2.78
N PRO A 59 -7.17 -7.99 -2.78
CA PRO A 59 -7.77 -9.21 -2.22
C PRO A 59 -8.11 -9.14 -0.74
N VAL A 60 -7.48 -8.22 0.01
CA VAL A 60 -7.72 -8.08 1.45
C VAL A 60 -9.10 -7.47 1.73
N PHE A 61 -9.50 -6.45 0.97
CA PHE A 61 -10.80 -5.79 1.16
C PHE A 61 -11.91 -6.38 0.29
N GLU A 62 -11.59 -7.02 -0.84
CA GLU A 62 -12.57 -7.74 -1.67
C GLU A 62 -12.80 -9.19 -1.22
N GLN A 63 -11.98 -9.71 -0.31
CA GLN A 63 -11.99 -11.11 0.13
C GLN A 63 -11.86 -12.10 -1.04
N THR A 64 -10.90 -11.85 -1.94
CA THR A 64 -10.55 -12.74 -3.04
C THR A 64 -9.25 -13.51 -2.74
N ALA A 65 -8.90 -14.47 -3.61
CA ALA A 65 -7.71 -15.29 -3.42
C ALA A 65 -6.42 -14.45 -3.55
N LEU A 66 -5.52 -14.63 -2.58
CA LEU A 66 -4.18 -14.06 -2.57
C LEU A 66 -3.31 -14.73 -3.64
N THR A 67 -3.31 -14.19 -4.86
CA THR A 67 -2.70 -14.83 -6.04
C THR A 67 -1.28 -14.31 -6.32
N PRO A 68 -0.25 -15.18 -6.47
CA PRO A 68 -0.31 -16.63 -6.50
C PRO A 68 -0.56 -17.24 -5.11
N GLY A 69 -1.53 -18.16 -5.03
CA GLY A 69 -2.06 -18.71 -3.80
C GLY A 69 -3.57 -18.91 -3.89
N THR A 70 -4.16 -19.52 -2.87
CA THR A 70 -5.60 -19.82 -2.80
C THR A 70 -6.24 -19.32 -1.52
N GLU A 71 -5.41 -18.93 -0.56
CA GLU A 71 -5.78 -18.36 0.72
C GLU A 71 -6.53 -17.05 0.50
N VAL A 72 -7.58 -16.84 1.29
CA VAL A 72 -8.36 -15.60 1.32
C VAL A 72 -8.10 -14.95 2.66
N PHE A 73 -7.82 -13.66 2.65
CA PHE A 73 -7.62 -12.90 3.89
C PHE A 73 -8.90 -12.94 4.74
N ASN A 74 -8.75 -13.21 6.04
CA ASN A 74 -9.84 -13.20 6.99
C ASN A 74 -9.53 -12.25 8.15
N LYS A 75 -10.30 -11.17 8.27
CA LYS A 75 -10.13 -10.17 9.31
C LYS A 75 -10.34 -10.75 10.72
N ALA A 76 -11.11 -11.83 10.85
CA ALA A 76 -11.34 -12.52 12.12
C ALA A 76 -10.07 -13.18 12.68
N ASP A 77 -9.06 -13.46 11.85
CA ASP A 77 -7.79 -14.03 12.31
C ASP A 77 -6.97 -13.04 13.17
N PHE A 78 -7.37 -11.76 13.21
CA PHE A 78 -6.77 -10.68 14.00
C PHE A 78 -7.65 -10.28 15.19
N SER A 79 -8.41 -11.24 15.74
CA SER A 79 -9.37 -11.01 16.81
C SER A 79 -8.74 -10.28 18.02
N GLY A 80 -9.46 -9.28 18.52
CA GLY A 80 -9.03 -8.43 19.63
C GLY A 80 -8.20 -7.21 19.23
N TYR A 81 -7.77 -7.08 17.97
CA TYR A 81 -7.05 -5.89 17.49
C TYR A 81 -7.29 -5.52 16.01
N ALA A 82 -8.20 -6.23 15.32
CA ALA A 82 -8.55 -5.98 13.92
C ALA A 82 -8.97 -4.54 13.59
N ASN A 83 -9.50 -3.80 14.58
CA ASN A 83 -9.89 -2.39 14.44
C ASN A 83 -8.70 -1.41 14.34
N LYS A 84 -7.47 -1.88 14.56
CA LYS A 84 -6.24 -1.08 14.46
C LYS A 84 -5.44 -1.34 13.19
N LEU A 85 -5.93 -2.22 12.32
CA LEU A 85 -5.27 -2.56 11.05
C LEU A 85 -5.50 -1.43 10.04
N VAL A 86 -4.42 -1.02 9.38
CA VAL A 86 -4.40 -0.03 8.30
C VAL A 86 -3.77 -0.69 7.08
N LEU A 87 -4.37 -0.54 5.91
CA LEU A 87 -3.74 -0.99 4.67
C LEU A 87 -2.80 0.12 4.15
N GLU A 88 -1.58 -0.25 3.80
CA GLU A 88 -0.66 0.66 3.10
C GLU A 88 -0.61 0.33 1.61
N ILE A 89 -0.39 1.38 0.81
CA ILE A 89 -0.08 1.29 -0.62
C ILE A 89 0.94 2.36 -1.01
N HIS A 90 1.72 2.08 -2.05
CA HIS A 90 2.69 2.95 -2.68
C HIS A 90 2.23 3.34 -4.07
N ASN A 91 2.67 4.51 -4.56
CA ASN A 91 2.40 4.91 -5.92
C ASN A 91 3.54 5.72 -6.56
N TYR A 92 3.86 5.41 -7.82
CA TYR A 92 4.84 6.14 -8.63
C TYR A 92 4.40 6.25 -10.10
N GLU A 93 3.10 6.41 -10.35
CA GLU A 93 2.52 6.58 -11.69
C GLU A 93 2.77 8.01 -12.23
N ARG A 94 4.04 8.46 -12.18
CA ARG A 94 4.48 9.84 -12.47
C ARG A 94 4.18 10.29 -13.90
N SER A 95 4.06 9.34 -14.82
CA SER A 95 3.74 9.58 -16.24
C SER A 95 2.26 9.36 -16.57
N ILE A 96 1.37 9.29 -15.56
CA ILE A 96 -0.06 9.08 -15.77
C ILE A 96 -0.66 10.23 -16.59
N GLY A 97 -1.44 9.88 -17.62
CA GLY A 97 -1.94 10.86 -18.59
C GLY A 97 -3.10 11.72 -18.10
N SER A 98 -3.83 11.30 -17.06
CA SER A 98 -4.96 12.06 -16.52
C SER A 98 -5.18 11.81 -15.03
N CYS A 99 -5.78 12.78 -14.34
CA CYS A 99 -6.15 12.62 -12.95
C CYS A 99 -7.27 11.57 -12.77
N ALA A 100 -8.19 11.45 -13.73
CA ALA A 100 -9.24 10.42 -13.71
C ALA A 100 -8.64 9.01 -13.69
N SER A 101 -7.62 8.76 -14.52
CA SER A 101 -6.89 7.49 -14.55
C SER A 101 -6.17 7.22 -13.22
N LEU A 102 -5.51 8.24 -12.65
CA LEU A 102 -4.82 8.08 -11.36
C LEU A 102 -5.81 7.77 -10.23
N LYS A 103 -6.92 8.51 -10.15
CA LYS A 103 -8.00 8.26 -9.17
C LYS A 103 -8.52 6.82 -9.29
N ASN A 104 -8.83 6.37 -10.50
CA ASN A 104 -9.30 5.01 -10.74
C ASN A 104 -8.29 3.94 -10.30
N ASN A 105 -7.01 4.14 -10.61
CA ASN A 105 -5.96 3.19 -10.24
C ASN A 105 -5.78 3.13 -8.73
N LEU A 106 -5.74 4.28 -8.04
CA LEU A 106 -5.62 4.34 -6.58
C LEU A 106 -6.86 3.77 -5.87
N TYR A 107 -8.05 3.99 -6.44
CA TYR A 107 -9.29 3.43 -5.91
C TYR A 107 -9.27 1.91 -5.97
N THR A 108 -9.14 1.34 -7.17
CA THR A 108 -9.23 -0.12 -7.38
C THR A 108 -8.09 -0.91 -6.72
N LYS A 109 -6.90 -0.29 -6.57
CA LYS A 109 -5.75 -0.94 -5.93
C LYS A 109 -5.74 -0.82 -4.39
N GLY A 110 -6.52 0.08 -3.81
CA GLY A 110 -6.45 0.37 -2.38
C GLY A 110 -7.66 1.10 -1.81
N PHE A 111 -7.94 2.33 -2.27
CA PHE A 111 -8.94 3.19 -1.59
C PHE A 111 -10.38 2.70 -1.68
N GLN A 112 -10.70 1.75 -2.55
CA GLN A 112 -11.97 1.02 -2.50
C GLN A 112 -12.19 0.38 -1.12
N GLY A 113 -11.15 -0.10 -0.45
CA GLY A 113 -11.21 -0.63 0.92
C GLY A 113 -11.72 0.36 1.97
N MET A 114 -11.77 1.67 1.67
CA MET A 114 -12.38 2.69 2.54
C MET A 114 -13.88 2.91 2.27
N ASN A 115 -14.42 2.40 1.17
CA ASN A 115 -15.78 2.66 0.71
C ASN A 115 -16.74 1.52 1.07
N ALA A 116 -17.38 1.64 2.24
CA ALA A 116 -18.37 0.67 2.71
C ALA A 116 -19.63 0.56 1.84
N SER A 117 -19.88 1.52 0.93
CA SER A 117 -21.04 1.49 0.02
C SER A 117 -20.73 0.82 -1.32
N ASP A 118 -19.47 0.49 -1.59
CA ASP A 118 -19.09 -0.26 -2.78
C ASP A 118 -19.46 -1.75 -2.60
N PRO A 119 -20.23 -2.36 -3.53
CA PRO A 119 -20.71 -3.73 -3.38
C PRO A 119 -19.59 -4.79 -3.40
N ASP A 120 -18.41 -4.45 -3.91
CA ASP A 120 -17.25 -5.34 -3.98
C ASP A 120 -16.35 -5.20 -2.74
N THR A 121 -16.54 -4.16 -1.92
CA THR A 121 -15.86 -4.02 -0.63
C THR A 121 -16.52 -4.91 0.41
N ARG A 122 -15.89 -6.05 0.71
CA ARG A 122 -16.35 -7.01 1.71
C ARG A 122 -15.86 -6.67 3.11
N GLU A 123 -14.67 -6.08 3.20
CA GLU A 123 -14.06 -5.66 4.47
C GLU A 123 -13.56 -4.22 4.36
N VAL A 124 -13.97 -3.39 5.32
CA VAL A 124 -13.61 -1.97 5.35
C VAL A 124 -12.37 -1.75 6.21
N PHE A 125 -11.41 -1.00 5.66
CA PHE A 125 -10.17 -0.60 6.32
C PHE A 125 -9.87 0.88 6.07
N PRO A 126 -9.22 1.57 7.04
CA PRO A 126 -8.47 2.76 6.68
C PRO A 126 -7.32 2.38 5.74
N VAL A 127 -7.08 3.21 4.73
CA VAL A 127 -6.00 3.04 3.75
C VAL A 127 -5.13 4.29 3.73
N GLN A 128 -3.82 4.11 3.70
CA GLN A 128 -2.84 5.21 3.63
C GLN A 128 -1.88 5.00 2.47
N ILE A 129 -1.54 6.09 1.77
CA ILE A 129 -0.38 6.07 0.87
C ILE A 129 0.88 6.30 1.68
N THR A 130 1.61 5.25 2.02
CA THR A 130 2.85 5.36 2.81
C THR A 130 4.06 5.78 1.99
N GLU A 131 3.96 5.73 0.66
CA GLU A 131 5.02 6.20 -0.22
C GLU A 131 4.44 6.70 -1.56
N PHE A 132 4.63 7.97 -1.85
CA PHE A 132 4.52 8.50 -3.21
C PHE A 132 5.55 9.59 -3.41
N GLY A 133 5.97 9.82 -4.65
CA GLY A 133 7.05 10.75 -4.88
C GLY A 133 7.23 11.20 -6.30
N HIS A 134 7.93 12.32 -6.43
CA HIS A 134 8.38 12.86 -7.69
C HIS A 134 9.70 13.61 -7.50
N ALA A 135 10.33 14.02 -8.60
CA ALA A 135 11.56 14.79 -8.51
C ALA A 135 11.33 16.11 -7.74
N MET A 136 12.24 16.42 -6.82
CA MET A 136 12.24 17.66 -6.04
C MET A 136 12.97 18.76 -6.82
N ASP A 137 12.42 19.08 -7.99
CA ASP A 137 12.87 20.16 -8.88
C ASP A 137 11.80 21.27 -8.99
N ALA A 138 12.07 22.28 -9.83
CA ALA A 138 11.22 23.46 -9.94
C ALA A 138 9.85 23.21 -10.61
N THR A 139 9.70 22.14 -11.41
CA THR A 139 8.57 22.03 -12.35
C THR A 139 7.79 20.72 -12.23
N THR A 140 8.38 19.63 -11.75
CA THR A 140 7.75 18.31 -11.74
C THR A 140 6.44 18.29 -10.92
N TRP A 141 6.37 19.07 -9.84
CA TRP A 141 5.17 19.16 -9.00
C TRP A 141 3.95 19.77 -9.71
N GLN A 142 4.14 20.44 -10.85
CA GLN A 142 3.06 21.03 -11.64
C GLN A 142 2.37 19.99 -12.55
N GLY A 143 2.95 18.79 -12.68
CA GLY A 143 2.42 17.73 -13.52
C GLY A 143 1.10 17.15 -13.00
N VAL A 144 0.41 16.39 -13.88
CA VAL A 144 -0.86 15.73 -13.58
C VAL A 144 -0.78 14.87 -12.33
N TYR A 145 0.32 14.14 -12.15
CA TYR A 145 0.51 13.23 -11.02
C TYR A 145 0.43 13.95 -9.67
N SER A 146 1.30 14.94 -9.44
CA SER A 146 1.38 15.67 -8.17
C SER A 146 0.14 16.53 -7.91
N THR A 147 -0.36 17.22 -8.93
CA THR A 147 -1.56 18.07 -8.80
C THR A 147 -2.82 17.24 -8.52
N CYS A 148 -2.96 16.07 -9.15
CA CYS A 148 -4.06 15.15 -8.86
C CYS A 148 -3.98 14.59 -7.44
N LEU A 149 -2.82 14.13 -6.97
CA LEU A 149 -2.68 13.64 -5.59
C LEU A 149 -2.99 14.75 -4.57
N SER A 150 -2.52 15.97 -4.82
CA SER A 150 -2.76 17.11 -3.92
C SER A 150 -4.24 17.47 -3.76
N SER A 151 -5.06 17.19 -4.77
CA SER A 151 -6.52 17.45 -4.72
C SER A 151 -7.31 16.23 -4.27
N TYR A 152 -6.90 15.03 -4.70
CA TYR A 152 -7.63 13.80 -4.46
C TYR A 152 -7.47 13.27 -3.03
N LEU A 153 -6.26 13.27 -2.46
CA LEU A 153 -6.05 12.71 -1.12
C LEU A 153 -6.87 13.44 -0.03
N PRO A 154 -6.99 14.78 -0.04
CA PRO A 154 -7.91 15.48 0.85
C PRO A 154 -9.38 15.17 0.59
N GLU A 155 -9.80 15.03 -0.69
CA GLU A 155 -11.18 14.71 -1.09
C GLU A 155 -11.67 13.40 -0.45
N ILE A 156 -10.83 12.36 -0.48
CA ILE A 156 -11.14 11.05 0.10
C ILE A 156 -10.67 10.90 1.56
N LYS A 157 -10.08 11.95 2.15
CA LYS A 157 -9.53 11.97 3.51
C LYS A 157 -8.48 10.88 3.76
N ALA A 158 -7.67 10.57 2.75
CA ALA A 158 -6.57 9.62 2.87
C ALA A 158 -5.35 10.25 3.54
N SER A 159 -4.75 9.52 4.48
CA SER A 159 -3.44 9.88 5.02
C SER A 159 -2.34 9.55 4.00
N TRP A 160 -1.20 10.24 4.09
CA TRP A 160 -0.11 10.04 3.15
C TRP A 160 1.27 10.39 3.72
N PHE A 161 2.32 9.80 3.15
CA PHE A 161 3.71 10.21 3.34
C PHE A 161 4.40 10.40 1.98
N ILE A 162 5.16 11.49 1.84
CA ILE A 162 5.90 11.81 0.62
C ILE A 162 7.32 11.23 0.68
N TRP A 163 7.68 10.49 -0.36
CA TRP A 163 9.03 10.03 -0.63
C TRP A 163 9.71 10.96 -1.65
N VAL A 164 10.79 11.65 -1.30
CA VAL A 164 11.43 11.66 0.01
C VAL A 164 11.87 13.07 0.34
N VAL A 165 11.85 13.40 1.63
CA VAL A 165 12.36 14.66 2.16
C VAL A 165 13.89 14.59 2.21
N VAL A 166 14.54 14.72 1.05
CA VAL A 166 16.02 14.75 0.94
C VAL A 166 16.57 15.92 0.10
N GLY A 167 15.72 16.87 -0.30
CA GLY A 167 16.10 17.95 -1.21
C GLY A 167 16.27 17.49 -2.67
N SER A 168 16.80 18.34 -3.54
CA SER A 168 17.07 17.95 -4.93
C SER A 168 18.17 16.88 -4.94
N TYR A 169 17.94 15.79 -5.68
CA TYR A 169 18.83 14.62 -5.74
C TYR A 169 20.21 14.90 -6.39
N TYR A 170 20.67 16.16 -6.44
CA TYR A 170 21.80 16.65 -7.24
C TYR A 170 22.80 17.58 -6.51
N THR A 171 23.07 17.35 -5.23
CA THR A 171 24.42 17.61 -4.65
C THR A 171 25.10 16.29 -4.26
N ARG A 172 25.20 15.36 -5.22
CA ARG A 172 26.10 14.18 -5.13
C ARG A 172 27.54 14.47 -5.58
N LYS A 173 27.83 15.74 -5.92
CA LYS A 173 29.18 16.28 -5.86
C LYS A 173 29.20 17.11 -4.60
N GLY A 174 30.07 16.76 -3.65
CA GLY A 174 30.30 17.57 -2.47
C GLY A 174 30.59 19.02 -2.86
N LEU A 175 30.35 19.94 -1.93
CA LEU A 175 30.94 21.27 -2.00
C LEU A 175 32.47 21.17 -2.14
#